data_AF-A0A837DW04-F1
#
_entry.id   AF-A0A837DW04-F1
#
_cell.length_a   1.000
_cell.length_b   1.000
_cell.length_c   1.000
_cell.angle_alpha   90.00
_cell.angle_beta   90.00
_cell.angle_gamma   90.00
#
_symmetry.space_group_name_H-M   'P 1'
#
loop_
_entity.id
_entity.type
_entity.pdbx_description
1 polymer ?
#
loop_
_entity_poly.entity_id
_entity_poly.type
_entity_poly.pdbx_seq_one_letter_code
_entity_poly.pdbx_strand_id
1 'polypeptide(L)'
;MLANLLAAFSIGMGAMFCARFKKMPMILFNIPSLVPLVPGGQAYRAVRYFALGKNDLALRYLVQVGMIAGSIAVGFFLAEFVSQVYFKIHGYSQQ
;
A
#
# COMPACT_ATOMS: atom_id res chain seq x y z
N MET A 1 10.14 -3.02 6.29
CA MET A 1 9.61 -1.65 6.15
C MET A 1 10.05 -1.04 4.84
N LEU A 2 11.35 -0.72 4.65
CA LEU A 2 11.83 -0.13 3.39
C LEU A 2 11.45 -0.94 2.13
N ALA A 3 11.51 -2.28 2.20
CA ALA A 3 11.04 -3.15 1.13
C ALA A 3 9.54 -2.97 0.80
N ASN A 4 8.68 -2.85 1.82
CA ASN A 4 7.24 -2.62 1.63
C ASN A 4 6.96 -1.23 1.07
N LEU A 5 7.74 -0.22 1.49
CA LEU A 5 7.66 1.14 0.95
C LEU A 5 8.02 1.15 -0.53
N LEU A 6 9.17 0.57 -0.89
CA LEU A 6 9.64 0.49 -2.28
C LEU A 6 8.70 -0.35 -3.15
N ALA A 7 8.14 -1.44 -2.61
CA ALA A 7 7.16 -2.25 -3.30
C ALA A 7 5.87 -1.45 -3.58
N ALA A 8 5.32 -0.77 -2.57
CA ALA A 8 4.13 0.06 -2.71
C ALA A 8 4.35 1.21 -3.72
N PHE A 9 5.52 1.86 -3.66
CA PHE A 9 5.90 2.91 -4.60
C PHE A 9 6.01 2.39 -6.05
N SER A 10 6.68 1.25 -6.23
CA SER A 10 6.83 0.61 -7.55
C SER A 10 5.48 0.17 -8.13
N ILE A 11 4.57 -0.35 -7.28
CA ILE A 11 3.20 -0.69 -7.67
C ILE A 11 2.46 0.55 -8.18
N GLY A 12 2.52 1.67 -7.45
CA GLY A 12 1.86 2.91 -7.86
C GLY A 12 2.41 3.47 -9.17
N MET A 13 3.73 3.42 -9.38
CA MET A 13 4.35 3.81 -10.65
C MET A 13 3.93 2.88 -11.80
N GLY A 14 3.94 1.57 -11.58
CA GLY A 14 3.54 0.57 -12.58
C GLY A 14 2.06 0.68 -12.95
N ALA A 15 1.19 0.91 -11.96
CA ALA A 15 -0.24 1.13 -12.17
C ALA A 15 -0.50 2.36 -13.04
N MET A 16 0.26 3.45 -12.83
CA MET A 16 0.18 4.64 -13.67
C MET A 16 0.56 4.37 -15.12
N PHE A 17 1.66 3.63 -15.33
CA PHE A 17 2.13 3.27 -16.66
C PHE A 17 1.12 2.38 -17.40
N CYS A 18 0.64 1.33 -16.73
CA CYS A 18 -0.38 0.42 -17.27
C CYS A 18 -1.72 1.12 -17.53
N ALA A 19 -2.17 2.01 -16.64
CA ALA A 19 -3.38 2.80 -16.82
C ALA A 19 -3.32 3.66 -18.09
N ARG A 20 -2.17 4.27 -18.39
CA ARG A 20 -1.97 5.00 -19.65
C ARG A 20 -1.94 4.07 -20.86
N PHE A 21 -1.24 2.94 -20.78
CA PHE A 21 -1.16 2.01 -21.91
C PHE A 21 -2.52 1.39 -22.25
N LYS A 22 -3.34 1.09 -21.24
CA LYS A 22 -4.65 0.46 -21.39
C LYS A 22 -5.82 1.45 -21.46
N LYS A 23 -5.59 2.76 -21.29
CA LYS A 23 -6.62 3.82 -21.25
C LYS A 23 -7.75 3.49 -20.27
N MET A 24 -7.38 3.03 -19.08
CA MET A 24 -8.32 2.59 -18.03
C MET A 24 -8.05 3.36 -16.73
N PRO A 25 -9.07 3.51 -15.86
CA PRO A 25 -8.90 4.18 -14.57
C PRO A 25 -7.77 3.55 -13.75
N MET A 26 -6.91 4.38 -13.15
CA MET A 26 -5.77 3.91 -12.34
C MET A 26 -6.21 3.03 -11.16
N ILE A 27 -7.40 3.29 -10.61
CA ILE A 27 -7.98 2.57 -9.48
C ILE A 27 -8.09 1.06 -9.76
N LEU A 28 -8.35 0.66 -11.01
CA LEU A 28 -8.42 -0.76 -11.42
C LEU A 28 -7.10 -1.50 -11.25
N PHE A 29 -5.97 -0.80 -11.30
CA PHE A 29 -4.65 -1.41 -11.10
C PHE A 29 -4.18 -1.27 -9.66
N ASN A 30 -4.50 -0.15 -8.99
CA ASN A 30 -4.06 0.12 -7.61
C ASN A 30 -4.73 -0.81 -6.58
N ILE A 31 -6.05 -1.00 -6.65
CA ILE A 31 -6.79 -1.82 -5.66
C ILE A 31 -6.26 -3.27 -5.61
N PRO A 32 -6.27 -4.06 -6.71
CA PRO A 32 -5.86 -5.46 -6.65
C PRO A 32 -4.37 -5.63 -6.32
N SER A 33 -3.54 -4.65 -6.62
CA SER A 33 -2.10 -4.70 -6.31
C SER A 33 -1.81 -4.45 -4.84
N LEU A 34 -2.64 -3.68 -4.13
CA LEU A 34 -2.48 -3.42 -2.70
C LEU A 34 -2.92 -4.59 -1.82
N VAL A 35 -3.98 -5.32 -2.20
CA VAL A 35 -4.53 -6.45 -1.42
C VAL A 35 -3.48 -7.48 -0.95
N PRO A 36 -2.60 -8.02 -1.82
CA PRO A 36 -1.60 -9.01 -1.39
C PRO A 36 -0.47 -8.42 -0.55
N LEU A 37 -0.24 -7.10 -0.62
CA LEU A 37 0.83 -6.43 0.11
C LEU A 37 0.48 -6.19 1.59
N VAL A 38 -0.82 -6.17 1.91
CA VAL A 38 -1.29 -5.93 3.28
C VAL A 38 -1.03 -7.16 4.16
N PRO A 39 -0.41 -7.02 5.34
CA PRO A 39 -0.01 -8.14 6.20
C PRO A 39 -1.19 -8.72 7.01
N GLY A 40 -2.20 -9.27 6.34
CA GLY A 40 -3.41 -9.82 6.98
C GLY A 40 -3.13 -11.01 7.91
N GLY A 41 -2.18 -11.89 7.56
CA GLY A 41 -1.81 -13.02 8.41
C GLY A 41 -1.16 -12.60 9.74
N GLN A 42 -0.37 -11.53 9.73
CA GLN A 42 0.23 -10.98 10.96
C GLN A 42 -0.83 -10.26 11.80
N ALA A 43 -1.78 -9.58 11.16
CA ALA A 43 -2.91 -8.95 11.84
C ALA A 43 -3.78 -9.99 12.55
N TYR A 44 -4.09 -11.11 11.88
CA TYR A 44 -4.81 -12.22 12.48
C TYR A 44 -4.05 -12.80 13.69
N ARG A 45 -2.73 -12.97 13.57
CA ARG A 45 -1.89 -13.44 14.69
C ARG A 45 -1.92 -12.48 15.88
N ALA A 46 -1.87 -11.17 15.66
CA ALA A 46 -1.98 -10.18 16.73
C ALA A 46 -3.29 -10.35 17.52
N VAL A 47 -4.43 -10.39 16.82
CA VAL A 47 -5.75 -10.57 17.44
C VAL A 47 -5.87 -11.94 18.11
N ARG A 48 -5.36 -13.00 17.47
CA ARG A 48 -5.37 -14.35 18.05
C ARG A 48 -4.57 -14.42 19.35
N TYR A 49 -3.37 -13.86 19.40
CA TYR A 49 -2.56 -13.88 20.63
C TYR A 49 -3.15 -13.01 21.73
N PHE A 50 -3.80 -11.90 21.35
CA PHE A 50 -4.55 -11.08 22.29
C PHE A 50 -5.69 -11.88 22.94
N ALA A 51 -6.48 -12.59 22.13
CA ALA A 51 -7.57 -13.45 22.63
C ALA A 51 -7.08 -14.63 23.50
N LEU A 52 -5.87 -15.13 23.24
CA LEU A 52 -5.24 -16.20 24.03
C LEU A 52 -4.55 -15.69 25.32
N GLY A 53 -4.68 -14.40 25.65
CA GLY A 53 -4.03 -13.79 26.83
C GLY A 53 -2.50 -13.64 26.71
N LYS A 54 -1.92 -13.89 25.53
CA LYS A 54 -0.48 -13.75 25.26
C LYS A 54 -0.15 -12.31 24.82
N ASN A 55 -0.27 -11.38 25.76
CA ASN A 55 -0.18 -9.94 25.49
C ASN A 55 1.16 -9.49 24.89
N ASP A 56 2.29 -10.07 25.32
CA ASP A 56 3.62 -9.72 24.77
C ASP A 56 3.69 -10.03 23.26
N LEU A 57 3.27 -11.22 22.85
CA LEU A 57 3.23 -11.61 21.45
C LEU A 57 2.19 -10.80 20.67
N ALA A 58 1.02 -10.57 21.26
CA ALA A 58 -0.03 -9.76 20.64
C ALA A 58 0.47 -8.35 20.29
N LEU A 59 1.11 -7.67 21.24
CA LEU A 59 1.65 -6.33 21.05
C LEU A 59 2.78 -6.31 20.01
N ARG A 60 3.68 -7.30 20.02
CA ARG A 60 4.74 -7.41 18.99
C ARG A 60 4.16 -7.48 17.58
N TYR A 61 3.18 -8.35 17.36
CA TYR A 61 2.55 -8.48 16.04
C TYR A 61 1.71 -7.25 15.67
N LEU A 62 1.05 -6.62 16.64
CA LEU A 62 0.26 -5.41 16.41
C LEU A 62 1.16 -4.25 15.95
N VAL A 63 2.26 -3.99 16.66
CA VAL A 63 3.25 -2.98 16.28
C VAL A 63 3.87 -3.30 14.92
N GLN A 64 4.19 -4.58 14.67
CA GLN A 64 4.73 -5.01 13.37
C GLN A 64 3.75 -4.70 12.22
N VAL A 65 2.47 -5.05 12.37
CA VAL A 65 1.42 -4.76 11.38
C VAL A 65 1.25 -3.26 11.19
N GLY A 66 1.22 -2.49 12.27
CA GLY A 66 1.13 -1.04 12.22
C GLY A 66 2.29 -0.41 11.46
N MET A 67 3.53 -0.84 11.72
CA MET A 67 4.71 -0.36 11.00
C MET A 67 4.68 -0.73 9.51
N ILE A 68 4.26 -1.95 9.17
CA ILE A 68 4.15 -2.38 7.77
C ILE A 68 3.07 -1.57 7.05
N ALA A 69 1.88 -1.45 7.64
CA ALA A 69 0.76 -0.70 7.07
C ALA A 69 1.11 0.78 6.90
N GLY A 70 1.74 1.40 7.91
CA GLY A 70 2.23 2.77 7.83
C GLY A 70 3.26 2.95 6.70
N SER A 71 4.19 2.01 6.57
CA SER A 71 5.18 2.03 5.49
C SER A 71 4.56 1.89 4.09
N ILE A 72 3.52 1.06 3.93
CA ILE A 72 2.79 0.89 2.67
C ILE A 72 2.02 2.18 2.35
N ALA A 73 1.31 2.75 3.34
CA ALA A 73 0.54 3.97 3.20
C ALA A 73 1.42 5.14 2.72
N VAL A 74 2.60 5.31 3.34
CA VAL A 74 3.56 6.36 2.95
C VAL A 74 4.08 6.13 1.52
N GLY A 75 4.48 4.92 1.17
CA GLY A 75 5.00 4.62 -0.18
C GLY A 75 3.96 4.82 -1.28
N PHE A 76 2.71 4.42 -1.00
CA PHE A 76 1.60 4.60 -1.92
C PHE A 76 1.22 6.08 -2.07
N PHE A 77 1.13 6.82 -0.96
CA PHE A 77 0.86 8.26 -0.97
C PHE A 77 1.91 9.04 -1.77
N LEU A 78 3.20 8.69 -1.63
CA LEU A 78 4.28 9.26 -2.42
C LEU A 78 4.11 8.99 -3.92
N ALA A 79 3.73 7.76 -4.30
CA ALA A 79 3.50 7.44 -5.71
C ALA A 79 2.31 8.21 -6.30
N GLU A 80 1.20 8.34 -5.56
CA GLU A 80 0.06 9.15 -5.98
C GLU A 80 0.41 10.64 -6.06
N PHE A 81 1.19 11.17 -5.12
CA PHE A 81 1.64 12.55 -5.15
C PHE A 81 2.48 12.85 -6.40
N VAL A 82 3.45 11.98 -6.71
CA VAL A 82 4.27 12.09 -7.93
C VAL A 82 3.39 11.99 -9.18
N SER A 83 2.43 11.06 -9.19
CA SER A 83 1.44 10.92 -10.25
C SER A 83 0.71 12.23 -10.50
N GLN A 84 0.07 12.79 -9.47
CA GLN A 84 -0.71 14.00 -9.59
C GLN A 84 0.12 15.19 -10.06
N VAL A 85 1.35 15.36 -9.54
CA VAL A 85 2.26 16.42 -9.98
C VAL A 85 2.62 16.23 -11.46
N TYR A 86 2.98 15.01 -11.87
CA TYR A 86 3.32 14.71 -13.26
C TYR A 86 2.16 14.98 -14.23
N PHE A 87 0.94 14.58 -13.86
CA PHE A 87 -0.27 14.83 -14.65
C PHE A 87 -0.65 16.32 -14.70
N LYS A 88 -0.50 17.04 -13.58
CA LYS A 88 -0.79 18.48 -13.51
C LYS A 88 0.12 19.30 -14.43
N ILE A 89 1.40 18.91 -14.54
CA ILE A 89 2.36 19.54 -15.46
C ILE A 89 2.04 19.21 -16.93
N HIS A 90 1.57 17.99 -17.21
CA HIS A 90 1.25 17.55 -18.58
C HIS A 90 -0.20 17.85 -19.02
N GLY A 91 -0.95 18.67 -18.29
CA GLY A 91 -2.25 19.20 -18.73
C GLY A 91 -3.35 18.16 -18.97
N TYR A 92 -3.23 16.94 -18.41
CA TYR A 92 -4.23 15.88 -18.60
C TYR A 92 -5.09 15.74 -17.34
N SER A 93 -6.30 16.31 -17.42
CA SER A 93 -7.42 16.09 -16.50
C SER A 93 -7.81 14.61 -16.52
N GLN A 94 -7.69 13.95 -15.36
CA GLN A 94 -8.26 12.62 -15.13
C GLN A 94 -9.69 12.81 -14.62
N GLN A 95 -10.67 12.37 -15.42
CA GLN A 95 -11.97 11.90 -14.95
C GLN A 95 -11.85 10.41 -14.59
#